data_AF-A0A2W1KI40-F1
#
_entry.id   AF-A0A2W1KI40-F1
#
_cell.length_a   1.000
_cell.length_b   1.000
_cell.length_c   1.000
_cell.angle_alpha   90.00
_cell.angle_beta   90.00
_cell.angle_gamma   90.00
#
_symmetry.space_group_name_H-M   'P 1'
#
loop_
_entity.id
_entity.type
_entity.pdbx_description
1 polymer ?
#
loop_
_entity_poly.entity_id
_entity_poly.type
_entity_poly.pdbx_seq_one_letter_code
_entity_poly.pdbx_strand_id
1 'polypeptide(L)'
;METAKLKKFAQQARRLLLEQVGARLGLVLEAGSAARRETPDAVTELEKQIQQSGRAQVIDKAAYIWFNRFCALRFMDVNGYTRIRVVSPAQEDQIQPEILAEAKMGHLDAERIPEKTRQQIAALLHRGAPSRDPDQEAYRLLLVAECNSFHRAMPYLFERIADYTELLMPDDLLSANAILAATRNAMTLDACQDVEVIGWLYQFYISEKKDQVFEGLKKNQKITPENIPAATQLFTPHWIVRYLVDNSLGRLWMLNHPDSPLVGKMEYYIKPEARETDFLKIDKPEDIKVCDPACGSGHMLTYAFDLLYAIYEEVGTDPSEIPEKILTHNLYGIEIDERAGELAAFALTMKARARQRRFFNKAIKPHICVLETITFSDEELDEYRAAIGREQFTPDLRSTLRQFAEADNFGSLIQPKLANAGTVLALLKAQEFSGELFLKETHNKVLKALHQAATLSPIYHVVIANPPYMGGKGMNARLGAWAKENYPNSKSDLFAMFMERNLDLVLSAGAVGMITMQSWMFLSSFESLRARILGHHTIVSMAHLGARAFDSIGGEVVSTTAFVLENQHKPEYKGAYLRLVDGNSEAEKAKMFKDAIQ
;
A
#
# COMPACT_ATOMS: atom_id res chain seq x y z
N MET A 1 -0.45 -19.68 -9.34
CA MET A 1 -1.65 -19.18 -8.64
C MET A 1 -2.83 -19.10 -9.60
N GLU A 2 -3.97 -19.72 -9.29
CA GLU A 2 -5.19 -19.64 -10.12
C GLU A 2 -5.93 -18.31 -9.91
N THR A 3 -5.54 -17.27 -10.64
CA THR A 3 -6.07 -15.90 -10.49
C THR A 3 -7.56 -15.79 -10.81
N ALA A 4 -8.11 -16.62 -11.70
CA ALA A 4 -9.53 -16.60 -12.06
C ALA A 4 -10.46 -16.94 -10.87
N LYS A 5 -10.08 -17.93 -10.06
CA LYS A 5 -10.84 -18.32 -8.86
C LYS A 5 -10.82 -17.22 -7.80
N LEU A 6 -9.64 -16.63 -7.57
CA LEU A 6 -9.48 -15.48 -6.66
C LEU A 6 -10.29 -14.27 -7.12
N LYS A 7 -10.32 -14.00 -8.43
CA LYS A 7 -11.12 -12.90 -9.01
C LYS A 7 -12.60 -13.07 -8.75
N LYS A 8 -13.15 -14.26 -9.05
CA LYS A 8 -14.56 -14.58 -8.80
C LYS A 8 -14.91 -14.43 -7.32
N PHE A 9 -14.05 -14.95 -6.44
CA PHE A 9 -14.23 -14.81 -4.99
C PHE A 9 -14.26 -13.34 -4.55
N ALA A 10 -13.26 -12.54 -4.92
CA ALA A 10 -13.15 -11.16 -4.44
C ALA A 10 -14.35 -10.29 -4.89
N GLN A 11 -14.84 -10.48 -6.11
CA GLN A 11 -16.04 -9.81 -6.61
C GLN A 11 -17.30 -10.24 -5.84
N GLN A 12 -17.48 -11.54 -5.60
CA GLN A 12 -18.60 -12.08 -4.82
C GLN A 12 -18.56 -11.60 -3.37
N ALA A 13 -17.37 -11.64 -2.75
CA ALA A 13 -17.12 -11.17 -1.40
C ALA A 13 -17.48 -9.70 -1.24
N ARG A 14 -17.12 -8.84 -2.21
CA ARG A 14 -17.51 -7.42 -2.19
C ARG A 14 -19.02 -7.24 -2.14
N ARG A 15 -19.75 -7.87 -3.06
CA ARG A 15 -21.21 -7.75 -3.12
C ARG A 15 -21.87 -8.24 -1.83
N LEU A 16 -21.44 -9.40 -1.34
CA LEU A 16 -21.93 -10.01 -0.10
C LEU A 16 -21.69 -9.10 1.12
N LEU A 17 -20.47 -8.59 1.26
CA LEU A 17 -20.10 -7.74 2.39
C LEU A 17 -20.82 -6.39 2.35
N LEU A 18 -20.95 -5.76 1.18
CA LEU A 18 -21.73 -4.52 1.04
C LEU A 18 -23.20 -4.72 1.46
N GLU A 19 -23.81 -5.84 1.07
CA GLU A 19 -25.17 -6.19 1.46
C GLU A 19 -25.29 -6.43 2.97
N GLN A 20 -24.46 -7.31 3.54
CA GLN A 20 -24.51 -7.68 4.96
C GLN A 20 -24.18 -6.52 5.88
N VAL A 21 -23.15 -5.74 5.56
CA VAL A 21 -22.79 -4.52 6.30
C VAL A 21 -23.90 -3.49 6.21
N GLY A 22 -24.51 -3.32 5.03
CA GLY A 22 -25.63 -2.40 4.82
C GLY A 22 -26.87 -2.77 5.65
N ALA A 23 -27.19 -4.07 5.73
CA ALA A 23 -28.25 -4.61 6.57
C ALA A 23 -27.96 -4.40 8.06
N ARG A 24 -26.73 -4.72 8.50
CA ARG A 24 -26.28 -4.47 9.89
C ARG A 24 -26.36 -3.00 10.28
N LEU A 25 -25.90 -2.11 9.39
CA LEU A 25 -25.99 -0.68 9.60
C LEU A 25 -27.44 -0.21 9.80
N GLY A 26 -28.40 -0.81 9.10
CA GLY A 26 -29.83 -0.59 9.35
C GLY A 26 -30.22 -0.92 10.79
N LEU A 27 -29.96 -2.17 11.20
CA LEU A 27 -30.31 -2.69 12.54
C LEU A 27 -29.65 -1.91 13.69
N VAL A 28 -28.38 -1.55 13.53
CA VAL A 28 -27.63 -0.80 14.55
C VAL A 28 -28.24 0.58 14.80
N LEU A 29 -28.72 1.24 13.74
CA LEU A 29 -29.27 2.59 13.82
C LEU A 29 -30.74 2.64 14.25
N GLU A 30 -31.45 1.51 14.31
CA GLU A 30 -32.85 1.47 14.75
C GLU A 30 -33.06 2.08 16.15
N ALA A 31 -34.22 2.72 16.34
CA ALA A 31 -34.60 3.27 17.63
C ALA A 31 -34.77 2.14 18.64
N GLY A 32 -33.94 2.12 19.69
CA GLY A 32 -33.94 1.06 20.70
C GLY A 32 -33.17 -0.21 20.30
N SER A 33 -32.24 -0.14 19.35
CA SER A 33 -31.31 -1.24 19.07
C SER A 33 -30.49 -1.63 20.30
N ALA A 34 -30.05 -2.89 20.39
CA ALA A 34 -29.16 -3.34 21.46
C ALA A 34 -27.83 -2.56 21.46
N ALA A 35 -27.28 -2.30 20.27
CA ALA A 35 -26.06 -1.51 20.08
C ALA A 35 -26.13 -0.12 20.73
N ARG A 36 -27.28 0.58 20.62
CA ARG A 36 -27.47 1.89 21.29
C ARG A 36 -27.49 1.81 22.82
N ARG A 37 -27.88 0.66 23.40
CA ARG A 37 -27.89 0.45 24.85
C ARG A 37 -26.54 -0.02 25.37
N GLU A 38 -25.88 -0.92 24.63
CA GLU A 38 -24.68 -1.62 25.09
C GLU A 38 -23.40 -0.86 24.75
N THR A 39 -23.37 -0.13 23.62
CA THR A 39 -22.19 0.59 23.11
C THR A 39 -22.60 1.96 22.53
N PRO A 40 -23.15 2.88 23.34
CA PRO A 40 -23.67 4.17 22.86
C PRO A 40 -22.60 5.01 22.15
N ASP A 41 -21.39 5.06 22.69
CA ASP A 41 -20.28 5.86 22.13
C ASP A 41 -19.91 5.42 20.70
N ALA A 42 -19.88 4.10 20.45
CA ALA A 42 -19.59 3.55 19.13
C ALA A 42 -20.70 3.87 18.12
N VAL A 43 -21.97 3.92 18.56
CA VAL A 43 -23.08 4.35 17.69
C VAL A 43 -23.01 5.86 17.40
N THR A 44 -22.63 6.68 18.37
CA THR A 44 -22.45 8.13 18.14
C THR A 44 -21.32 8.40 17.14
N GLU A 45 -20.19 7.70 17.24
CA GLU A 45 -19.12 7.82 16.26
C GLU A 45 -19.58 7.33 14.87
N LEU A 46 -20.35 6.23 14.80
CA LEU A 46 -20.94 5.76 13.54
C LEU A 46 -21.81 6.84 12.87
N GLU A 47 -22.70 7.48 13.64
CA GLU A 47 -23.58 8.54 13.15
C GLU A 47 -22.79 9.75 12.66
N LYS A 48 -21.73 10.13 13.36
CA LYS A 48 -20.80 11.19 12.95
C LYS A 48 -20.11 10.87 11.63
N GLN A 49 -19.61 9.65 11.47
CA GLN A 49 -18.98 9.21 10.21
C GLN A 49 -19.96 9.22 9.03
N ILE A 50 -21.21 8.83 9.27
CA ILE A 50 -22.28 8.92 8.26
C ILE A 50 -22.57 10.37 7.90
N GLN A 51 -22.58 11.29 8.87
CA GLN A 51 -22.78 12.71 8.60
C GLN A 51 -21.63 13.31 7.78
N GLN A 52 -20.39 12.87 8.02
CA GLN A 52 -19.20 13.38 7.35
C GLN A 52 -19.00 12.83 5.92
N SER A 53 -19.22 11.54 5.72
CA SER A 53 -18.86 10.82 4.48
C SER A 53 -20.06 10.22 3.74
N GLY A 54 -21.22 10.16 4.40
CA GLY A 54 -22.42 9.54 3.86
C GLY A 54 -22.49 8.02 4.09
N ARG A 55 -23.72 7.52 4.13
CA ARG A 55 -24.03 6.12 4.45
C ARG A 55 -23.31 5.11 3.54
N ALA A 56 -23.28 5.36 2.24
CA ALA A 56 -22.68 4.44 1.27
C ALA A 56 -21.15 4.30 1.47
N GLN A 57 -20.47 5.38 1.81
CA GLN A 57 -19.02 5.38 2.03
C GLN A 57 -18.66 4.65 3.33
N VAL A 58 -19.45 4.82 4.39
CA VAL A 58 -19.30 4.06 5.64
C VAL A 58 -19.49 2.56 5.41
N ILE A 59 -20.50 2.16 4.63
CA ILE A 59 -20.72 0.75 4.26
C ILE A 59 -19.52 0.20 3.47
N ASP A 60 -19.04 0.92 2.46
CA ASP A 60 -17.90 0.50 1.65
C ASP A 60 -16.62 0.37 2.48
N LYS A 61 -16.35 1.33 3.39
CA LYS A 61 -15.21 1.30 4.31
C LYS A 61 -15.29 0.10 5.25
N ALA A 62 -16.42 -0.11 5.92
CA ALA A 62 -16.58 -1.23 6.85
C ALA A 62 -16.53 -2.61 6.15
N ALA A 63 -17.16 -2.75 4.98
CA ALA A 63 -17.08 -3.97 4.17
C ALA A 63 -15.64 -4.29 3.78
N TYR A 64 -14.89 -3.27 3.38
CA TYR A 64 -13.48 -3.42 3.03
C TYR A 64 -12.60 -3.82 4.22
N ILE A 65 -12.75 -3.15 5.37
CA ILE A 65 -11.99 -3.47 6.59
C ILE A 65 -12.17 -4.94 6.96
N TRP A 66 -13.40 -5.45 6.93
CA TRP A 66 -13.67 -6.86 7.24
C TRP A 66 -13.13 -7.80 6.16
N PHE A 67 -13.28 -7.48 4.88
CA PHE A 67 -12.68 -8.26 3.80
C PHE A 67 -11.17 -8.45 4.00
N ASN A 68 -10.46 -7.35 4.24
CA ASN A 68 -9.02 -7.33 4.47
C ASN A 68 -8.61 -8.14 5.69
N ARG A 69 -9.28 -7.91 6.84
CA ARG A 69 -8.99 -8.64 8.08
C ARG A 69 -9.20 -10.14 7.91
N PHE A 70 -10.26 -10.56 7.23
CA PHE A 70 -10.51 -11.98 6.94
C PHE A 70 -9.44 -12.59 6.04
N CYS A 71 -9.05 -11.90 4.97
CA CYS A 71 -8.00 -12.38 4.08
C CYS A 71 -6.64 -12.46 4.79
N ALA A 72 -6.31 -11.44 5.60
CA ALA A 72 -5.07 -11.40 6.37
C ALA A 72 -5.01 -12.52 7.42
N LEU A 73 -6.07 -12.70 8.23
CA LEU A 73 -6.14 -13.79 9.20
C LEU A 73 -6.06 -15.16 8.53
N ARG A 74 -6.74 -15.35 7.39
CA ARG A 74 -6.64 -16.60 6.62
C ARG A 74 -5.21 -16.83 6.10
N PHE A 75 -4.57 -15.82 5.55
CA PHE A 75 -3.18 -15.92 5.11
C PHE A 75 -2.25 -16.30 6.26
N MET A 76 -2.46 -15.70 7.45
CA MET A 76 -1.69 -15.98 8.64
C MET A 76 -1.93 -17.40 9.18
N ASP A 77 -3.17 -17.89 9.15
CA ASP A 77 -3.49 -19.28 9.52
C ASP A 77 -2.77 -20.29 8.63
N VAL A 78 -2.83 -20.08 7.31
CA VAL A 78 -2.21 -20.96 6.31
C VAL A 78 -0.70 -21.04 6.51
N ASN A 79 -0.07 -19.92 6.85
CA ASN A 79 1.37 -19.83 7.04
C ASN A 79 1.83 -20.11 8.48
N GLY A 80 0.93 -20.52 9.39
CA GLY A 80 1.27 -20.83 10.79
C GLY A 80 1.76 -19.61 11.57
N TYR A 81 1.25 -18.41 11.25
CA TYR A 81 1.57 -17.17 11.94
C TYR A 81 0.62 -16.87 13.09
N THR A 82 -0.55 -17.51 13.11
CA THR A 82 -1.45 -17.61 14.26
C THR A 82 -1.07 -18.82 15.11
N ARG A 83 -1.25 -18.72 16.43
CA ARG A 83 -0.96 -19.82 17.38
C ARG A 83 -2.06 -20.87 17.34
N ILE A 84 -3.31 -20.40 17.32
CA ILE A 84 -4.54 -21.16 17.12
C ILE A 84 -5.18 -20.53 15.88
N ARG A 85 -5.60 -21.35 14.91
CA ARG A 85 -6.12 -20.81 13.65
C ARG A 85 -7.44 -20.07 13.89
N VAL A 86 -7.50 -18.83 13.41
CA VAL A 86 -8.60 -17.90 13.73
C VAL A 86 -9.76 -18.09 12.77
N VAL A 87 -9.48 -18.18 11.47
CA VAL A 87 -10.48 -18.34 10.40
C VAL A 87 -10.59 -19.79 9.95
N SER A 88 -9.49 -20.53 10.10
CA SER A 88 -9.29 -21.87 9.55
C SER A 88 -9.57 -22.96 10.59
N PRO A 89 -10.06 -24.12 10.18
CA PRO A 89 -10.20 -25.27 11.08
C PRO A 89 -8.83 -25.89 11.41
N ALA A 90 -8.79 -26.72 12.46
CA ALA A 90 -7.60 -27.52 12.79
C ALA A 90 -7.32 -28.56 11.70
N GLN A 91 -8.37 -29.21 11.20
CA GLN A 91 -8.35 -30.22 10.13
C GLN A 91 -9.20 -29.75 8.95
N GLU A 92 -8.75 -30.01 7.72
CA GLU A 92 -9.38 -29.44 6.51
C GLU A 92 -10.80 -29.98 6.22
N ASP A 93 -11.16 -31.13 6.78
CA ASP A 93 -12.50 -31.74 6.69
C ASP A 93 -13.51 -31.10 7.65
N GLN A 94 -13.06 -30.25 8.58
CA GLN A 94 -13.92 -29.53 9.51
C GLN A 94 -14.28 -28.14 8.97
N ILE A 95 -15.47 -27.66 9.33
CA ILE A 95 -15.94 -26.32 8.94
C ILE A 95 -15.67 -25.29 10.04
N GLN A 96 -15.67 -25.74 11.30
CA GLN A 96 -15.53 -24.91 12.48
C GLN A 96 -14.09 -24.37 12.61
N PRO A 97 -13.89 -23.06 12.80
CA PRO A 97 -12.56 -22.51 13.08
C PRO A 97 -11.95 -23.08 14.36
N GLU A 98 -10.64 -23.34 14.35
CA GLU A 98 -9.91 -23.95 15.47
C GLU A 98 -10.08 -23.15 16.75
N ILE A 99 -10.02 -21.81 16.69
CA ILE A 99 -10.19 -20.94 17.85
C ILE A 99 -11.53 -21.14 18.57
N LEU A 100 -12.61 -21.44 17.84
CA LEU A 100 -13.91 -21.74 18.44
C LEU A 100 -13.96 -23.15 19.02
N ALA A 101 -13.31 -24.12 18.36
CA ALA A 101 -13.22 -25.49 18.86
C ALA A 101 -12.46 -25.54 20.20
N GLU A 102 -11.31 -24.86 20.29
CA GLU A 102 -10.52 -24.73 21.51
C GLU A 102 -11.30 -24.01 22.63
N ALA A 103 -12.00 -22.92 22.29
CA ALA A 103 -12.83 -22.19 23.25
C ALA A 103 -13.94 -23.07 23.85
N LYS A 104 -14.56 -23.95 23.04
CA LYS A 104 -15.57 -24.92 23.53
C LYS A 104 -15.00 -25.97 24.47
N MET A 105 -13.70 -26.27 24.35
CA MET A 105 -12.97 -27.15 25.27
C MET A 105 -12.50 -26.42 26.55
N GLY A 106 -12.81 -25.12 26.68
CA GLY A 106 -12.40 -24.29 27.81
C GLY A 106 -11.00 -23.68 27.66
N HIS A 107 -10.37 -23.82 26.49
CA HIS A 107 -9.06 -23.25 26.22
C HIS A 107 -9.21 -21.85 25.62
N LEU A 108 -8.94 -20.83 26.43
CA LEU A 108 -8.94 -19.42 26.02
C LEU A 108 -7.60 -18.78 26.35
N ASP A 109 -6.94 -18.18 25.35
CA ASP A 109 -5.63 -17.54 25.53
C ASP A 109 -5.77 -16.29 26.42
N ALA A 110 -5.24 -16.38 27.64
CA ALA A 110 -5.30 -15.33 28.65
C ALA A 110 -4.49 -14.07 28.29
N GLU A 111 -3.48 -14.21 27.42
CA GLU A 111 -2.64 -13.09 27.01
C GLU A 111 -3.30 -12.27 25.90
N ARG A 112 -4.13 -12.92 25.07
CA ARG A 112 -4.79 -12.29 23.92
C ARG A 112 -6.21 -11.83 24.22
N ILE A 113 -6.94 -12.57 25.05
CA ILE A 113 -8.36 -12.35 25.29
C ILE A 113 -8.56 -11.75 26.70
N PRO A 114 -9.11 -10.53 26.83
CA PRO A 114 -9.37 -9.92 28.12
C PRO A 114 -10.28 -10.76 29.02
N GLU A 115 -10.06 -10.71 30.34
CA GLU A 115 -10.79 -11.52 31.32
C GLU A 115 -12.32 -11.40 31.18
N LYS A 116 -12.83 -10.17 31.05
CA LYS A 116 -14.27 -9.92 30.86
C LYS A 116 -14.81 -10.61 29.60
N THR A 117 -14.06 -10.56 28.50
CA THR A 117 -14.43 -11.21 27.24
C THR A 117 -14.38 -12.74 27.38
N ARG A 118 -13.39 -13.29 28.10
CA ARG A 118 -13.33 -14.73 28.39
C ARG A 118 -14.54 -15.21 29.19
N GLN A 119 -14.96 -14.45 30.20
CA GLN A 119 -16.16 -14.74 30.99
C GLN A 119 -17.42 -14.71 30.13
N GLN A 120 -17.56 -13.75 29.22
CA GLN A 120 -18.68 -13.67 28.28
C GLN A 120 -18.70 -14.86 27.33
N ILE A 121 -17.55 -15.23 26.74
CA ILE A 121 -17.43 -16.40 25.86
C ILE A 121 -17.80 -17.69 26.61
N ALA A 122 -17.29 -17.87 27.83
CA ALA A 122 -17.61 -19.03 28.66
C ALA A 122 -19.12 -19.10 29.00
N ALA A 123 -19.74 -17.96 29.30
CA ALA A 123 -21.18 -17.89 29.57
C ALA A 123 -22.03 -18.25 28.33
N LEU A 124 -21.62 -17.85 27.13
CA LEU A 124 -22.28 -18.22 25.88
C LEU A 124 -22.13 -19.73 25.59
N LEU A 125 -20.90 -20.25 25.64
CA LEU A 125 -20.61 -21.64 25.23
C LEU A 125 -21.07 -22.69 26.25
N HIS A 126 -21.13 -22.35 27.55
CA HIS A 126 -21.56 -23.26 28.62
C HIS A 126 -22.99 -22.98 29.14
N ARG A 127 -23.83 -22.33 28.33
CA ARG A 127 -25.27 -22.07 28.57
C ARG A 127 -25.58 -21.27 29.85
N GLY A 128 -24.71 -20.33 30.21
CA GLY A 128 -24.92 -19.38 31.31
C GLY A 128 -25.66 -18.10 30.90
N ALA A 129 -25.75 -17.80 29.59
CA ALA A 129 -26.43 -16.62 29.06
C ALA A 129 -27.51 -16.98 28.02
N PRO A 130 -28.64 -16.27 27.96
CA PRO A 130 -29.65 -16.47 26.93
C PRO A 130 -29.15 -15.93 25.59
N SER A 131 -28.93 -16.81 24.61
CA SER A 131 -28.58 -16.46 23.23
C SER A 131 -29.34 -17.33 22.24
N ARG A 132 -29.66 -16.77 21.07
CA ARG A 132 -30.27 -17.51 19.95
C ARG A 132 -29.24 -18.28 19.14
N ASP A 133 -27.99 -17.83 19.13
CA ASP A 133 -26.87 -18.45 18.44
C ASP A 133 -25.54 -18.23 19.22
N PRO A 134 -25.34 -18.99 20.31
CA PRO A 134 -24.22 -18.77 21.22
C PRO A 134 -22.85 -19.03 20.59
N ASP A 135 -22.77 -19.93 19.61
CA ASP A 135 -21.54 -20.25 18.90
C ASP A 135 -21.09 -19.07 18.02
N GLN A 136 -22.03 -18.48 17.28
CA GLN A 136 -21.78 -17.33 16.43
C GLN A 136 -21.40 -16.10 17.25
N GLU A 137 -22.10 -15.82 18.36
CA GLU A 137 -21.77 -14.72 19.26
C GLU A 137 -20.39 -14.89 19.93
N ALA A 138 -20.08 -16.09 20.43
CA ALA A 138 -18.78 -16.40 21.02
C ALA A 138 -17.65 -16.24 20.00
N TYR A 139 -17.85 -16.70 18.76
CA TYR A 139 -16.85 -16.58 17.71
C TYR A 139 -16.57 -15.13 17.31
N ARG A 140 -17.59 -14.26 17.29
CA ARG A 140 -17.39 -12.82 17.06
C ARG A 140 -16.49 -12.19 18.13
N LEU A 141 -16.71 -12.53 19.40
CA LEU A 141 -15.86 -12.04 20.51
C LEU A 141 -14.41 -12.54 20.38
N LEU A 142 -14.22 -13.82 20.01
CA LEU A 142 -12.89 -14.39 19.75
C LEU A 142 -12.17 -13.67 18.61
N LEU A 143 -12.86 -13.45 17.49
CA LEU A 143 -12.32 -12.77 16.31
C LEU A 143 -11.91 -11.32 16.63
N VAL A 144 -12.74 -10.58 17.38
CA VAL A 144 -12.44 -9.22 17.82
C VAL A 144 -11.24 -9.19 18.75
N ALA A 145 -11.16 -10.11 19.71
CA ALA A 145 -10.02 -10.22 20.62
C ALA A 145 -8.72 -10.52 19.87
N GLU A 146 -8.74 -11.41 18.88
CA GLU A 146 -7.56 -11.70 18.04
C GLU A 146 -7.11 -10.50 17.23
N CYS A 147 -8.04 -9.79 16.56
CA CYS A 147 -7.72 -8.55 15.87
C CYS A 147 -7.09 -7.52 16.83
N ASN A 148 -7.67 -7.32 18.02
CA ASN A 148 -7.13 -6.43 19.04
C ASN A 148 -5.73 -6.84 19.50
N SER A 149 -5.44 -8.15 19.57
CA SER A 149 -4.11 -8.65 19.90
C SER A 149 -3.07 -8.30 18.83
N PHE A 150 -3.46 -8.35 17.54
CA PHE A 150 -2.59 -8.02 16.42
C PHE A 150 -2.38 -6.51 16.22
N HIS A 151 -3.25 -5.66 16.78
CA HIS A 151 -3.12 -4.20 16.73
C HIS A 151 -1.72 -3.70 17.11
N ARG A 152 -1.09 -4.31 18.13
CA ARG A 152 0.25 -3.88 18.56
C ARG A 152 1.30 -4.04 17.44
N ALA A 153 1.25 -5.15 16.71
CA ALA A 153 2.21 -5.46 15.66
C ALA A 153 1.81 -4.79 14.32
N MET A 154 0.51 -4.67 14.06
CA MET A 154 -0.04 -4.26 12.77
C MET A 154 -1.21 -3.28 12.96
N PRO A 155 -0.98 -2.10 13.58
CA PRO A 155 -2.06 -1.17 13.93
C PRO A 155 -2.74 -0.55 12.72
N TYR A 156 -2.08 -0.58 11.55
CA TYR A 156 -2.60 -0.09 10.28
C TYR A 156 -3.73 -0.98 9.74
N LEU A 157 -3.70 -2.29 9.95
CA LEU A 157 -4.73 -3.22 9.43
C LEU A 157 -5.72 -3.65 10.52
N PHE A 158 -5.21 -3.86 11.73
CA PHE A 158 -6.00 -4.24 12.89
C PHE A 158 -6.10 -3.04 13.83
N GLU A 159 -6.85 -2.01 13.45
CA GLU A 159 -7.22 -0.92 14.35
C GLU A 159 -7.86 -1.47 15.63
N ARG A 160 -7.70 -0.77 16.77
CA ARG A 160 -8.34 -1.20 18.02
C ARG A 160 -9.85 -1.17 17.81
N ILE A 161 -10.45 -2.35 17.86
CA ILE A 161 -11.88 -2.59 17.65
C ILE A 161 -12.63 -2.21 18.93
N ALA A 162 -12.59 -0.94 19.29
CA ALA A 162 -13.49 -0.32 20.26
C ALA A 162 -14.29 0.81 19.58
N ASP A 163 -14.46 0.70 18.26
CA ASP A 163 -15.10 1.68 17.38
C ASP A 163 -16.32 1.08 16.68
N TYR A 164 -16.97 1.87 15.82
CA TYR A 164 -18.18 1.46 15.12
C TYR A 164 -17.99 0.31 14.12
N THR A 165 -16.75 -0.05 13.73
CA THR A 165 -16.52 -1.07 12.70
C THR A 165 -16.92 -2.47 13.19
N GLU A 166 -16.88 -2.70 14.51
CA GLU A 166 -17.35 -3.93 15.15
C GLU A 166 -18.86 -4.14 14.96
N LEU A 167 -19.62 -3.06 15.14
CA LEU A 167 -21.08 -3.05 15.02
C LEU A 167 -21.52 -3.46 13.61
N LEU A 168 -20.64 -3.24 12.63
CA LEU A 168 -20.87 -3.50 11.22
C LEU A 168 -20.30 -4.84 10.73
N MET A 169 -19.71 -5.65 11.61
CA MET A 169 -19.24 -6.98 11.23
C MET A 169 -20.40 -7.89 10.79
N PRO A 170 -20.25 -8.67 9.69
CA PRO A 170 -21.27 -9.61 9.22
C PRO A 170 -21.83 -10.57 10.29
N ASP A 171 -23.15 -10.83 10.23
CA ASP A 171 -23.86 -11.70 11.16
C ASP A 171 -23.39 -13.13 11.11
N ASP A 172 -23.38 -13.71 9.90
CA ASP A 172 -23.12 -15.11 9.65
C ASP A 172 -21.66 -15.29 9.24
N LEU A 173 -20.89 -15.93 10.12
CA LEU A 173 -19.46 -16.20 9.94
C LEU A 173 -19.15 -17.70 9.93
N LEU A 174 -20.06 -18.54 10.44
CA LEU A 174 -19.82 -19.96 10.65
C LEU A 174 -20.55 -20.86 9.64
N SER A 175 -21.59 -20.39 8.95
CA SER A 175 -22.30 -21.21 7.98
C SER A 175 -21.45 -21.56 6.76
N ALA A 176 -21.87 -22.59 6.01
CA ALA A 176 -21.21 -22.99 4.77
C ALA A 176 -21.25 -21.92 3.66
N ASN A 177 -22.21 -20.98 3.73
CA ASN A 177 -22.35 -19.88 2.78
C ASN A 177 -21.77 -18.56 3.32
N ALA A 178 -21.21 -18.57 4.54
CA ALA A 178 -20.61 -17.40 5.15
C ALA A 178 -19.38 -16.91 4.38
N ILE A 179 -19.06 -15.62 4.53
CA ILE A 179 -17.89 -15.01 3.90
C ILE A 179 -16.60 -15.75 4.26
N LEU A 180 -16.46 -16.23 5.50
CA LEU A 180 -15.25 -16.97 5.93
C LEU A 180 -15.10 -18.33 5.23
N ALA A 181 -16.20 -19.03 4.93
CA ALA A 181 -16.16 -20.25 4.14
C ALA A 181 -15.67 -19.96 2.71
N ALA A 182 -16.19 -18.88 2.10
CA ALA A 182 -15.71 -18.43 0.79
C ALA A 182 -14.22 -18.04 0.82
N THR A 183 -13.77 -17.34 1.86
CA THR A 183 -12.36 -16.97 2.05
C THR A 183 -11.46 -18.20 2.14
N ARG A 184 -11.82 -19.20 2.95
CA ARG A 184 -11.05 -20.47 3.05
C ARG A 184 -10.96 -21.20 1.71
N ASN A 185 -12.07 -21.27 0.98
CA ASN A 185 -12.14 -21.98 -0.30
C ASN A 185 -11.32 -21.30 -1.41
N ALA A 186 -11.21 -19.97 -1.38
CA ALA A 186 -10.44 -19.20 -2.36
C ALA A 186 -8.94 -19.15 -2.02
N MET A 187 -8.61 -18.94 -0.75
CA MET A 187 -7.24 -18.82 -0.24
C MET A 187 -6.71 -20.18 0.22
N THR A 188 -6.36 -21.02 -0.75
CA THR A 188 -5.75 -22.34 -0.55
C THR A 188 -4.30 -22.22 -0.08
N LEU A 189 -3.70 -23.34 0.34
CA LEU A 189 -2.27 -23.41 0.68
C LEU A 189 -1.40 -22.85 -0.46
N ASP A 190 -1.65 -23.28 -1.69
CA ASP A 190 -0.92 -22.82 -2.87
C ASP A 190 -1.12 -21.34 -3.17
N ALA A 191 -2.33 -20.81 -2.98
CA ALA A 191 -2.61 -19.39 -3.19
C ALA A 191 -1.89 -18.52 -2.16
N CYS A 192 -1.69 -19.01 -0.93
CA CYS A 192 -1.08 -18.26 0.17
C CYS A 192 0.43 -18.51 0.33
N GLN A 193 1.10 -19.16 -0.62
CA GLN A 193 2.56 -19.32 -0.61
C GLN A 193 3.28 -17.97 -0.71
N ASP A 194 2.72 -17.02 -1.47
CA ASP A 194 3.23 -15.65 -1.57
C ASP A 194 2.18 -14.65 -1.08
N VAL A 195 2.63 -13.62 -0.37
CA VAL A 195 1.76 -12.56 0.17
C VAL A 195 1.16 -11.67 -0.91
N GLU A 196 1.70 -11.72 -2.13
CA GLU A 196 1.14 -11.06 -3.31
C GLU A 196 -0.34 -11.40 -3.55
N VAL A 197 -0.80 -12.59 -3.10
CA VAL A 197 -2.21 -12.97 -3.17
C VAL A 197 -3.15 -11.93 -2.57
N ILE A 198 -2.72 -11.24 -1.51
CA ILE A 198 -3.50 -10.19 -0.85
C ILE A 198 -3.65 -8.98 -1.77
N GLY A 199 -2.57 -8.60 -2.46
CA GLY A 199 -2.61 -7.53 -3.44
C GLY A 199 -3.52 -7.85 -4.63
N TRP A 200 -3.50 -9.09 -5.11
CA TRP A 200 -4.41 -9.57 -6.16
C TRP A 200 -5.88 -9.56 -5.72
N LEU A 201 -6.16 -10.07 -4.51
CA LEU A 201 -7.50 -10.06 -3.94
C LEU A 201 -8.06 -8.64 -3.87
N TYR A 202 -7.24 -7.67 -3.49
CA TYR A 202 -7.67 -6.27 -3.46
C TYR A 202 -7.99 -5.70 -4.84
N GLN A 203 -7.11 -5.92 -5.83
CA GLN A 203 -7.37 -5.49 -7.20
C GLN A 203 -8.69 -6.09 -7.73
N PHE A 204 -8.92 -7.37 -7.48
CA PHE A 204 -10.15 -8.01 -7.93
C PHE A 204 -11.37 -7.52 -7.16
N TYR A 205 -11.23 -7.24 -5.87
CA TYR A 205 -12.28 -6.68 -5.03
C TYR A 205 -12.77 -5.35 -5.62
N ILE A 206 -11.88 -4.43 -6.00
CA ILE A 206 -12.27 -3.12 -6.54
C ILE A 206 -12.60 -3.11 -8.05
N SER A 207 -12.44 -4.23 -8.76
CA SER A 207 -12.55 -4.28 -10.23
C SER A 207 -13.90 -3.81 -10.77
N GLU A 208 -15.01 -4.11 -10.10
CA GLU A 208 -16.34 -3.66 -10.55
C GLU A 208 -16.52 -2.15 -10.37
N LYS A 209 -15.94 -1.57 -9.32
CA LYS A 209 -15.94 -0.11 -9.11
C LYS A 209 -15.09 0.57 -10.19
N LYS A 210 -13.95 -0.02 -10.54
CA LYS A 210 -13.12 0.43 -11.67
C LYS A 210 -13.94 0.48 -12.96
N ASP A 211 -14.61 -0.61 -13.32
CA ASP A 211 -15.44 -0.67 -14.53
C ASP A 211 -16.52 0.43 -14.56
N GLN A 212 -17.20 0.68 -13.43
CA GLN A 212 -18.18 1.76 -13.29
C GLN A 212 -17.58 3.15 -13.55
N VAL A 213 -16.37 3.43 -13.02
CA VAL A 213 -15.67 4.70 -13.26
C VAL A 213 -15.30 4.85 -14.74
N PHE A 214 -14.81 3.78 -15.38
CA PHE A 214 -14.49 3.79 -16.81
C PHE A 214 -15.74 3.97 -17.70
N GLU A 215 -16.90 3.43 -17.31
CA GLU A 215 -18.17 3.72 -17.99
C GLU A 215 -18.60 5.19 -17.85
N GLY A 216 -18.38 5.79 -16.68
CA GLY A 216 -18.58 7.23 -16.45
C GLY A 216 -17.70 8.09 -17.37
N LEU A 217 -16.43 7.72 -17.53
CA LEU A 217 -15.50 8.38 -18.47
C LEU A 217 -16.00 8.35 -19.91
N LYS A 218 -16.54 7.21 -20.38
CA LYS A 218 -17.15 7.10 -21.73
C LYS A 218 -18.33 8.06 -21.91
N LYS A 219 -18.98 8.46 -20.81
CA LYS A 219 -20.06 9.46 -20.76
C LYS A 219 -19.54 10.88 -20.45
N ASN A 220 -18.24 11.13 -20.62
CA ASN A 220 -17.55 12.41 -20.34
C ASN A 220 -17.61 12.86 -18.87
N GLN A 221 -17.84 11.95 -17.92
CA GLN A 221 -17.74 12.26 -16.49
C GLN A 221 -16.28 12.25 -16.07
N LYS A 222 -15.82 13.32 -15.42
CA LYS A 222 -14.45 13.43 -14.91
C LYS A 222 -14.27 12.57 -13.66
N ILE A 223 -13.05 12.10 -13.44
CA ILE A 223 -12.73 11.32 -12.24
C ILE A 223 -12.65 12.28 -11.04
N THR A 224 -13.49 12.03 -10.04
CA THR A 224 -13.46 12.73 -8.75
C THR A 224 -12.35 12.16 -7.86
N PRO A 225 -11.84 12.90 -6.86
CA PRO A 225 -10.76 12.43 -5.98
C PRO A 225 -11.01 11.04 -5.39
N GLU A 226 -12.24 10.76 -4.95
CA GLU A 226 -12.64 9.48 -4.32
C GLU A 226 -12.64 8.29 -5.29
N ASN A 227 -12.59 8.57 -6.59
CA ASN A 227 -12.57 7.58 -7.67
C ASN A 227 -11.19 7.45 -8.35
N ILE A 228 -10.22 8.31 -8.02
CA ILE A 228 -8.85 8.22 -8.54
C ILE A 228 -8.24 6.84 -8.23
N PRO A 229 -8.29 6.30 -6.99
CA PRO A 229 -7.73 4.98 -6.70
C PRO A 229 -8.30 3.86 -7.58
N ALA A 230 -9.63 3.83 -7.73
CA ALA A 230 -10.30 2.81 -8.54
C ALA A 230 -9.93 2.90 -10.03
N ALA A 231 -9.78 4.11 -10.57
CA ALA A 231 -9.45 4.32 -11.97
C ALA A 231 -7.99 3.97 -12.32
N THR A 232 -7.08 4.11 -11.35
CA THR A 232 -5.64 4.14 -11.62
C THR A 232 -4.89 2.90 -11.13
N GLN A 233 -5.53 2.03 -10.35
CA GLN A 233 -4.87 0.83 -9.83
C GLN A 233 -4.62 -0.21 -10.92
N LEU A 234 -3.36 -0.61 -11.05
CA LEU A 234 -2.92 -1.66 -11.96
C LEU A 234 -1.78 -2.48 -11.34
N PHE A 235 -1.97 -3.80 -11.26
CA PHE A 235 -0.94 -4.70 -10.79
C PHE A 235 0.15 -4.93 -11.85
N THR A 236 1.41 -4.90 -11.41
CA THR A 236 2.58 -5.06 -12.28
C THR A 236 3.00 -6.53 -12.32
N PRO A 237 3.09 -7.16 -13.50
CA PRO A 237 3.58 -8.53 -13.65
C PRO A 237 4.93 -8.74 -12.97
N HIS A 238 5.10 -9.90 -12.32
CA HIS A 238 6.26 -10.18 -11.48
C HIS A 238 7.59 -10.00 -12.21
N TRP A 239 7.69 -10.43 -13.47
CA TRP A 239 8.92 -10.32 -14.24
C TRP A 239 9.30 -8.86 -14.54
N ILE A 240 8.32 -7.96 -14.69
CA ILE A 240 8.54 -6.52 -14.88
C ILE A 240 9.01 -5.91 -13.56
N VAL A 241 8.40 -6.30 -12.43
CA VAL A 241 8.87 -5.90 -11.10
C VAL A 241 10.33 -6.31 -10.91
N ARG A 242 10.67 -7.56 -11.24
CA ARG A 242 12.05 -8.05 -11.18
C ARG A 242 13.00 -7.26 -12.07
N TYR A 243 12.64 -7.06 -13.34
CA TYR A 243 13.42 -6.22 -14.26
C TYR A 243 13.71 -4.83 -13.67
N LEU A 244 12.67 -4.14 -13.17
CA LEU A 244 12.83 -2.79 -12.64
C LEU A 244 13.72 -2.76 -11.39
N VAL A 245 13.56 -3.72 -10.47
CA VAL A 245 14.34 -3.78 -9.22
C VAL A 245 15.77 -4.27 -9.46
N ASP A 246 15.96 -5.32 -10.26
CA ASP A 246 17.28 -5.87 -10.62
C ASP A 246 18.15 -4.79 -11.28
N ASN A 247 17.56 -4.00 -12.18
CA ASN A 247 18.29 -2.98 -12.94
C ASN A 247 18.32 -1.59 -12.27
N SER A 248 17.75 -1.44 -11.08
CA SER A 248 17.86 -0.23 -10.25
C SER A 248 18.59 -0.51 -8.94
N LEU A 249 17.92 -1.13 -7.96
CA LEU A 249 18.51 -1.55 -6.68
C LEU A 249 19.64 -2.55 -6.88
N GLY A 250 19.40 -3.63 -7.64
CA GLY A 250 20.40 -4.65 -7.90
C GLY A 250 21.63 -4.07 -8.60
N ARG A 251 21.40 -3.23 -9.60
CA ARG A 251 22.46 -2.50 -10.31
C ARG A 251 23.27 -1.59 -9.40
N LEU A 252 22.63 -0.81 -8.51
CA LEU A 252 23.35 0.03 -7.55
C LEU A 252 24.27 -0.81 -6.66
N TRP A 253 23.80 -1.99 -6.22
CA TRP A 253 24.62 -2.91 -5.45
C TRP A 253 25.80 -3.46 -6.26
N MET A 254 25.56 -3.96 -7.48
CA MET A 254 26.61 -4.51 -8.36
C MET A 254 27.65 -3.46 -8.78
N LEU A 255 27.27 -2.20 -8.94
CA LEU A 255 28.23 -1.13 -9.23
C LEU A 255 29.23 -0.95 -8.07
N ASN A 256 28.74 -1.01 -6.83
CA ASN A 256 29.57 -0.93 -5.62
C ASN A 256 30.30 -2.26 -5.31
N HIS A 257 29.75 -3.39 -5.73
CA HIS A 257 30.28 -4.74 -5.48
C HIS A 257 30.31 -5.58 -6.79
N PRO A 258 31.23 -5.29 -7.73
CA PRO A 258 31.23 -5.90 -9.07
C PRO A 258 31.37 -7.42 -9.11
N ASP A 259 32.00 -8.00 -8.09
CA ASP A 259 32.25 -9.43 -7.96
C ASP A 259 31.19 -10.16 -7.13
N SER A 260 30.10 -9.48 -6.75
CA SER A 260 29.03 -10.07 -5.95
C SER A 260 28.38 -11.27 -6.66
N PRO A 261 28.20 -12.43 -5.98
CA PRO A 261 27.49 -13.56 -6.54
C PRO A 261 25.98 -13.31 -6.68
N LEU A 262 25.44 -12.21 -6.13
CA LEU A 262 24.02 -11.89 -6.19
C LEU A 262 23.51 -11.66 -7.61
N VAL A 263 24.40 -11.36 -8.57
CA VAL A 263 24.04 -11.33 -10.00
C VAL A 263 23.35 -12.62 -10.45
N GLY A 264 23.73 -13.78 -9.89
CA GLY A 264 23.09 -15.07 -10.19
C GLY A 264 21.67 -15.23 -9.64
N LYS A 265 21.22 -14.36 -8.72
CA LYS A 265 19.85 -14.33 -8.19
C LYS A 265 18.94 -13.36 -8.96
N MET A 266 19.51 -12.49 -9.80
CA MET A 266 18.79 -11.45 -10.54
C MET A 266 18.57 -11.87 -11.99
N GLU A 267 17.52 -12.68 -12.21
CA GLU A 267 17.19 -13.30 -13.51
C GLU A 267 17.01 -12.28 -14.65
N TYR A 268 16.63 -11.05 -14.35
CA TYR A 268 16.35 -10.00 -15.33
C TYR A 268 17.41 -8.89 -15.34
N TYR A 269 18.57 -9.11 -14.70
CA TYR A 269 19.67 -8.15 -14.67
C TYR A 269 20.35 -7.99 -16.04
N ILE A 270 20.49 -6.75 -16.48
CA ILE A 270 21.22 -6.39 -17.70
C ILE A 270 22.64 -6.01 -17.31
N LYS A 271 23.61 -6.86 -17.70
CA LYS A 271 25.02 -6.62 -17.42
C LYS A 271 25.53 -5.40 -18.20
N PRO A 272 26.21 -4.43 -17.57
CA PRO A 272 26.89 -3.35 -18.29
C PRO A 272 27.92 -3.87 -19.30
N GLU A 273 27.97 -3.27 -20.49
CA GLU A 273 29.01 -3.60 -21.49
C GLU A 273 30.41 -3.14 -21.06
N ALA A 274 30.49 -2.04 -20.30
CA ALA A 274 31.72 -1.46 -19.82
C ALA A 274 31.66 -1.19 -18.31
N ARG A 275 32.83 -1.13 -17.67
CA ARG A 275 32.94 -0.76 -16.27
C ARG A 275 32.61 0.73 -16.11
N GLU A 276 31.60 1.02 -15.31
CA GLU A 276 31.24 2.37 -14.91
C GLU A 276 32.03 2.78 -13.66
N THR A 277 32.40 4.07 -13.57
CA THR A 277 33.12 4.62 -12.41
C THR A 277 32.36 5.72 -11.69
N ASP A 278 31.52 6.44 -12.45
CA ASP A 278 30.69 7.55 -11.99
C ASP A 278 29.30 7.03 -11.61
N PHE A 279 29.13 6.70 -10.33
CA PHE A 279 27.91 6.17 -9.75
C PHE A 279 27.87 6.45 -8.25
N LEU A 280 26.66 6.39 -7.67
CA LEU A 280 26.44 6.64 -6.24
C LEU A 280 27.13 5.57 -5.37
N LYS A 281 28.01 6.01 -4.47
CA LYS A 281 28.75 5.13 -3.55
C LYS A 281 27.94 4.78 -2.30
N ILE A 282 27.94 3.50 -1.96
CA ILE A 282 27.24 2.96 -0.79
C ILE A 282 28.26 2.29 0.11
N ASP A 283 28.31 2.68 1.39
CA ASP A 283 29.24 2.10 2.36
C ASP A 283 28.67 0.82 3.00
N LYS A 284 27.37 0.83 3.32
CA LYS A 284 26.65 -0.30 3.93
C LYS A 284 25.21 -0.41 3.43
N PRO A 285 24.57 -1.60 3.53
CA PRO A 285 23.20 -1.78 3.06
C PRO A 285 22.19 -0.82 3.69
N GLU A 286 22.36 -0.41 4.95
CA GLU A 286 21.46 0.54 5.65
C GLU A 286 21.39 1.92 4.98
N ASP A 287 22.38 2.30 4.16
CA ASP A 287 22.37 3.60 3.50
C ASP A 287 21.39 3.62 2.32
N ILE A 288 21.09 2.46 1.73
CA ILE A 288 20.25 2.35 0.52
C ILE A 288 18.79 2.64 0.87
N LYS A 289 18.22 3.70 0.30
CA LYS A 289 16.79 4.01 0.43
C LYS A 289 16.06 3.77 -0.89
N VAL A 290 15.09 2.87 -0.86
CA VAL A 290 14.23 2.49 -1.99
C VAL A 290 12.82 2.99 -1.72
N CYS A 291 12.27 3.76 -2.66
CA CYS A 291 10.91 4.28 -2.56
C CYS A 291 10.03 3.82 -3.72
N ASP A 292 8.79 3.43 -3.40
CA ASP A 292 7.71 3.39 -4.37
C ASP A 292 6.68 4.50 -4.06
N PRO A 293 6.63 5.59 -4.86
CA PRO A 293 5.77 6.73 -4.60
C PRO A 293 4.33 6.53 -5.05
N ALA A 294 3.97 5.35 -5.57
CA ALA A 294 2.60 4.97 -5.88
C ALA A 294 2.45 3.46 -5.59
N CYS A 295 2.72 3.09 -4.34
CA CYS A 295 3.09 1.71 -4.02
C CYS A 295 1.95 0.70 -4.15
N GLY A 296 0.69 1.15 -4.21
CA GLY A 296 -0.45 0.26 -4.19
C GLY A 296 -0.34 -0.70 -3.00
N SER A 297 -0.52 -2.00 -3.26
CA SER A 297 -0.38 -3.07 -2.27
C SER A 297 1.08 -3.51 -2.01
N GLY A 298 2.07 -2.74 -2.45
CA GLY A 298 3.48 -2.92 -2.08
C GLY A 298 4.26 -3.95 -2.89
N HIS A 299 3.78 -4.34 -4.07
CA HIS A 299 4.38 -5.43 -4.83
C HIS A 299 5.81 -5.17 -5.34
N MET A 300 6.15 -3.93 -5.67
CA MET A 300 7.56 -3.61 -5.98
C MET A 300 8.44 -3.70 -4.74
N LEU A 301 7.89 -3.29 -3.59
CA LEU A 301 8.59 -3.31 -2.30
C LEU A 301 8.77 -4.73 -1.76
N THR A 302 7.88 -5.67 -2.05
CA THR A 302 8.02 -7.07 -1.61
C THR A 302 9.19 -7.78 -2.30
N TYR A 303 9.42 -7.53 -3.59
CA TYR A 303 10.62 -8.05 -4.26
C TYR A 303 11.88 -7.29 -3.87
N ALA A 304 11.81 -5.96 -3.69
CA ALA A 304 12.92 -5.18 -3.16
C ALA A 304 13.34 -5.67 -1.76
N PHE A 305 12.40 -6.07 -0.91
CA PHE A 305 12.67 -6.71 0.38
C PHE A 305 13.50 -7.99 0.20
N ASP A 306 13.12 -8.87 -0.71
CA ASP A 306 13.82 -10.13 -0.94
C ASP A 306 15.26 -9.91 -1.45
N LEU A 307 15.47 -8.92 -2.33
CA LEU A 307 16.79 -8.57 -2.82
C LEU A 307 17.66 -7.90 -1.73
N LEU A 308 17.10 -6.97 -0.95
CA LEU A 308 17.79 -6.38 0.20
C LEU A 308 18.16 -7.45 1.24
N TYR A 309 17.29 -8.43 1.48
CA TYR A 309 17.60 -9.54 2.38
C TYR A 309 18.85 -10.29 1.92
N ALA A 310 18.95 -10.60 0.62
CA ALA A 310 20.13 -11.24 0.06
C ALA A 310 21.39 -10.37 0.14
N ILE A 311 21.26 -9.05 0.01
CA ILE A 311 22.36 -8.08 0.20
C ILE A 311 22.86 -8.10 1.66
N TYR A 312 21.94 -8.04 2.64
CA TYR A 312 22.32 -8.10 4.05
C TYR A 312 22.97 -9.45 4.43
N GLU A 313 22.49 -10.55 3.87
CA GLU A 313 23.11 -11.88 4.05
C GLU A 313 24.54 -11.91 3.48
N GLU A 314 24.76 -11.32 2.30
CA GLU A 314 26.09 -11.29 1.66
C GLU A 314 27.13 -10.57 2.52
N VAL A 315 26.75 -9.45 3.15
CA VAL A 315 27.66 -8.71 4.06
C VAL A 315 27.78 -9.33 5.46
N GLY A 316 27.15 -10.49 5.69
CA GLY A 316 27.28 -11.25 6.94
C GLY A 316 26.39 -10.78 8.09
N THR A 317 25.29 -10.09 7.81
CA THR A 317 24.33 -9.67 8.85
C THR A 317 23.59 -10.88 9.42
N ASP A 318 23.36 -10.91 10.74
CA ASP A 318 22.57 -11.97 11.38
C ASP A 318 21.15 -12.02 10.76
N PRO A 319 20.72 -13.16 10.19
CA PRO A 319 19.39 -13.32 9.57
C PRO A 319 18.20 -12.89 10.44
N SER A 320 18.36 -12.89 11.77
CA SER A 320 17.34 -12.46 12.73
C SER A 320 17.23 -10.94 12.91
N GLU A 321 18.23 -10.16 12.45
CA GLU A 321 18.23 -8.70 12.48
C GLU A 321 17.82 -8.10 11.12
N ILE A 322 18.06 -8.82 10.03
CA ILE A 322 17.83 -8.33 8.65
C ILE A 322 16.43 -7.75 8.45
N PRO A 323 15.32 -8.43 8.83
CA PRO A 323 13.99 -7.90 8.55
C PRO A 323 13.69 -6.56 9.23
N GLU A 324 14.21 -6.35 10.43
CA GLU A 324 14.09 -5.07 11.14
C GLU A 324 14.86 -4.00 10.38
N LYS A 325 16.13 -4.23 10.06
CA LYS A 325 16.99 -3.29 9.34
C LYS A 325 16.37 -2.85 8.00
N ILE A 326 15.83 -3.80 7.23
CA ILE A 326 15.16 -3.50 5.96
C ILE A 326 13.97 -2.55 6.14
N LEU A 327 13.12 -2.82 7.12
CA LEU A 327 11.90 -2.04 7.34
C LEU A 327 12.16 -0.70 8.06
N THR A 328 13.29 -0.56 8.76
CA THR A 328 13.67 0.69 9.44
C THR A 328 14.55 1.61 8.60
N HIS A 329 15.31 1.08 7.64
CA HIS A 329 16.31 1.88 6.91
C HIS A 329 16.07 1.95 5.41
N ASN A 330 15.51 0.90 4.81
CA ASN A 330 15.60 0.75 3.36
C ASN A 330 14.31 1.04 2.60
N LEU A 331 13.19 0.46 3.03
CA LEU A 331 11.96 0.46 2.21
C LEU A 331 10.99 1.57 2.61
N TYR A 332 10.53 2.32 1.62
CA TYR A 332 9.56 3.40 1.74
C TYR A 332 8.46 3.26 0.68
N GLY A 333 7.22 3.50 1.06
CA GLY A 333 6.08 3.51 0.14
C GLY A 333 5.21 4.73 0.36
N ILE A 334 4.61 5.25 -0.70
CA ILE A 334 3.64 6.35 -0.63
C ILE A 334 2.39 5.93 -1.39
N GLU A 335 1.22 6.16 -0.79
CA GLU A 335 -0.07 5.78 -1.36
C GLU A 335 -1.14 6.81 -0.97
N ILE A 336 -2.12 7.05 -1.83
CA ILE A 336 -3.28 7.92 -1.52
C ILE A 336 -4.47 7.10 -1.01
N ASP A 337 -4.56 5.83 -1.39
CA ASP A 337 -5.61 4.92 -0.98
C ASP A 337 -5.19 4.19 0.30
N GLU A 338 -5.73 4.65 1.44
CA GLU A 338 -5.54 4.07 2.79
C GLU A 338 -5.48 2.54 2.77
N ARG A 339 -6.47 1.96 2.10
CA ARG A 339 -6.69 0.55 1.84
C ARG A 339 -5.48 -0.15 1.20
N ALA A 340 -4.99 0.36 0.08
CA ALA A 340 -3.81 -0.16 -0.57
C ALA A 340 -2.57 -0.06 0.33
N GLY A 341 -2.40 1.08 1.02
CA GLY A 341 -1.28 1.31 1.94
C GLY A 341 -1.25 0.33 3.11
N GLU A 342 -2.39 0.03 3.73
CA GLU A 342 -2.50 -1.00 4.77
C GLU A 342 -2.02 -2.37 4.29
N LEU A 343 -2.40 -2.74 3.06
CA LEU A 343 -2.01 -4.01 2.46
C LEU A 343 -0.52 -4.04 2.11
N ALA A 344 0.07 -2.92 1.67
CA ALA A 344 1.52 -2.82 1.47
C ALA A 344 2.28 -3.02 2.79
N ALA A 345 1.84 -2.36 3.87
CA ALA A 345 2.43 -2.53 5.19
C ALA A 345 2.28 -3.97 5.71
N PHE A 346 1.12 -4.58 5.49
CA PHE A 346 0.88 -5.98 5.82
C PHE A 346 1.82 -6.91 5.03
N ALA A 347 1.94 -6.71 3.71
CA ALA A 347 2.77 -7.55 2.85
C ALA A 347 4.25 -7.54 3.27
N LEU A 348 4.79 -6.35 3.56
CA LEU A 348 6.14 -6.20 4.09
C LEU A 348 6.32 -6.86 5.45
N THR A 349 5.33 -6.72 6.34
CA THR A 349 5.35 -7.36 7.66
C THR A 349 5.29 -8.89 7.55
N MET A 350 4.57 -9.44 6.58
CA MET A 350 4.54 -10.88 6.31
C MET A 350 5.86 -11.38 5.73
N LYS A 351 6.50 -10.64 4.81
CA LYS A 351 7.87 -10.96 4.33
C LYS A 351 8.85 -11.01 5.50
N ALA A 352 8.79 -10.04 6.41
CA ALA A 352 9.61 -10.03 7.62
C ALA A 352 9.31 -11.21 8.56
N ARG A 353 8.02 -11.51 8.81
CA ARG A 353 7.59 -12.63 9.66
C ARG A 353 7.97 -14.00 9.10
N ALA A 354 8.00 -14.15 7.77
CA ALA A 354 8.45 -15.37 7.11
C ALA A 354 9.94 -15.65 7.37
N ARG A 355 10.77 -14.60 7.47
CA ARG A 355 12.20 -14.70 7.75
C ARG A 355 12.53 -14.75 9.25
N GLN A 356 11.72 -14.12 10.10
CA GLN A 356 11.92 -14.10 11.55
C GLN A 356 10.65 -14.47 12.32
N ARG A 357 10.69 -15.64 12.99
CA ARG A 357 9.51 -16.21 13.68
C ARG A 357 8.89 -15.31 14.75
N ARG A 358 9.70 -14.53 15.47
CA ARG A 358 9.25 -13.65 16.57
C ARG A 358 9.08 -12.19 16.16
N PHE A 359 9.04 -11.89 14.85
CA PHE A 359 9.05 -10.52 14.33
C PHE A 359 7.96 -9.63 14.93
N PHE A 360 6.74 -10.15 15.12
CA PHE A 360 5.62 -9.40 15.68
C PHE A 360 5.89 -8.79 17.07
N ASN A 361 6.78 -9.40 17.87
CA ASN A 361 7.12 -8.89 19.19
C ASN A 361 7.91 -7.57 19.15
N LYS A 362 8.58 -7.29 18.02
CA LYS A 362 9.35 -6.05 17.82
C LYS A 362 8.46 -4.84 17.53
N ALA A 363 7.23 -5.05 17.06
CA ALA A 363 6.27 -3.99 16.69
C ALA A 363 6.84 -2.93 15.73
N ILE A 364 7.71 -3.36 14.81
CA ILE A 364 8.28 -2.51 13.76
C ILE A 364 7.20 -2.20 12.72
N LYS A 365 7.07 -0.92 12.38
CA LYS A 365 6.12 -0.44 11.37
C LYS A 365 6.87 -0.16 10.07
N PRO A 366 6.47 -0.77 8.94
CA PRO A 366 7.01 -0.39 7.63
C PRO A 366 6.77 1.10 7.35
N HIS A 367 7.70 1.75 6.63
CA HIS A 367 7.55 3.15 6.22
C HIS A 367 6.61 3.31 5.01
N ILE A 368 5.34 2.95 5.20
CA ILE A 368 4.27 3.22 4.23
C ILE A 368 3.53 4.49 4.67
N CYS A 369 3.67 5.55 3.89
CA CYS A 369 3.00 6.83 4.11
C CYS A 369 1.72 6.90 3.27
N VAL A 370 0.57 6.68 3.91
CA VAL A 370 -0.72 7.04 3.31
C VAL A 370 -0.89 8.54 3.40
N LEU A 371 -1.03 9.22 2.27
CA LEU A 371 -1.22 10.67 2.22
C LEU A 371 -2.64 11.04 2.66
N GLU A 372 -2.74 11.77 3.78
CA GLU A 372 -3.99 12.31 4.29
C GLU A 372 -4.20 13.75 3.80
N THR A 373 -5.45 14.09 3.50
CA THR A 373 -5.86 15.48 3.27
C THR A 373 -5.85 16.24 4.59
N ILE A 374 -4.99 17.26 4.70
CA ILE A 374 -4.82 18.06 5.91
C ILE A 374 -5.07 19.52 5.56
N THR A 375 -6.09 20.11 6.18
CA THR A 375 -6.46 21.51 6.00
C THR A 375 -6.15 22.30 7.26
N PHE A 376 -5.76 23.57 7.12
CA PHE A 376 -5.54 24.48 8.23
C PHE A 376 -6.26 25.79 7.96
N SER A 377 -6.88 26.37 8.99
CA SER A 377 -7.39 27.75 8.90
C SER A 377 -6.23 28.74 9.06
N ASP A 378 -6.45 30.00 8.67
CA ASP A 378 -5.42 31.03 8.82
C ASP A 378 -5.20 31.38 10.29
N GLU A 379 -6.28 31.44 11.05
CA GLU A 379 -6.26 31.62 12.51
C GLU A 379 -5.50 30.50 13.19
N GLU A 380 -5.77 29.24 12.83
CA GLU A 380 -5.10 28.05 13.37
C GLU A 380 -3.56 28.12 13.17
N LEU A 381 -3.11 28.50 11.98
CA LEU A 381 -1.68 28.64 11.68
C LEU A 381 -1.05 29.86 12.37
N ASP A 382 -1.78 30.95 12.53
CA ASP A 382 -1.28 32.15 13.21
C ASP A 382 -1.13 31.93 14.72
N GLU A 383 -2.07 31.23 15.35
CA GLU A 383 -1.98 30.80 16.75
C GLU A 383 -0.80 29.82 16.94
N TYR A 384 -0.67 28.82 16.07
CA TYR A 384 0.43 27.87 16.13
C TYR A 384 1.80 28.56 15.94
N ARG A 385 1.88 29.51 15.01
CA ARG A 385 3.08 30.35 14.82
C ARG A 385 3.41 31.16 16.07
N ALA A 386 2.41 31.70 16.77
CA ALA A 386 2.63 32.45 18.00
C ALA A 386 3.20 31.54 19.11
N ALA A 387 2.75 30.30 19.18
CA ALA A 387 3.20 29.32 20.17
C ALA A 387 4.65 28.83 19.93
N ILE A 388 5.01 28.48 18.68
CA ILE A 388 6.35 27.91 18.39
C ILE A 388 7.42 28.96 18.06
N GLY A 389 7.01 30.21 17.91
CA GLY A 389 7.90 31.32 17.54
C GLY A 389 8.15 31.44 16.04
N ARG A 390 8.37 32.70 15.60
CA ARG A 390 8.51 33.05 14.17
C ARG A 390 9.74 32.44 13.50
N GLU A 391 10.81 32.20 14.24
CA GLU A 391 12.03 31.61 13.67
C GLU A 391 11.83 30.16 13.27
N GLN A 392 10.98 29.43 14.00
CA GLN A 392 10.65 28.04 13.71
C GLN A 392 9.52 27.93 12.68
N PHE A 393 8.58 28.88 12.67
CA PHE A 393 7.48 28.93 11.72
C PHE A 393 7.80 29.77 10.48
N THR A 394 8.55 29.18 9.54
CA THR A 394 8.96 29.84 8.30
C THR A 394 7.83 29.96 7.26
N PRO A 395 7.94 30.88 6.28
CA PRO A 395 7.01 30.95 5.14
C PRO A 395 6.93 29.63 4.36
N ASP A 396 8.06 28.94 4.18
CA ASP A 396 8.12 27.65 3.49
C ASP A 396 7.41 26.54 4.27
N LEU A 397 7.53 26.55 5.61
CA LEU A 397 6.73 25.66 6.46
C LEU A 397 5.24 25.97 6.27
N ARG A 398 4.81 27.23 6.37
CA ARG A 398 3.41 27.61 6.15
C ARG A 398 2.89 27.16 4.78
N SER A 399 3.68 27.37 3.73
CA SER A 399 3.32 26.94 2.37
C SER A 399 3.19 25.43 2.29
N THR A 400 4.16 24.69 2.83
CA THR A 400 4.17 23.22 2.85
C THR A 400 2.96 22.63 3.57
N LEU A 401 2.59 23.20 4.73
CA LEU A 401 1.41 22.76 5.47
C LEU A 401 0.12 22.88 4.64
N ARG A 402 -0.01 23.93 3.83
CA ARG A 402 -1.17 24.13 2.95
C ARG A 402 -1.17 23.23 1.71
N GLN A 403 -0.04 22.66 1.30
CA GLN A 403 0.02 21.80 0.11
C GLN A 403 -0.75 20.49 0.28
N PHE A 404 -0.96 20.03 1.52
CA PHE A 404 -1.66 18.78 1.81
C PHE A 404 -3.18 18.91 1.88
N ALA A 405 -3.74 20.09 1.62
CA ALA A 405 -5.19 20.29 1.54
C ALA A 405 -5.84 19.54 0.36
N GLU A 406 -5.05 19.06 -0.60
CA GLU A 406 -5.50 18.28 -1.76
C GLU A 406 -4.61 17.05 -2.01
N ALA A 407 -4.19 16.41 -0.91
CA ALA A 407 -3.35 15.23 -0.95
C ALA A 407 -4.02 14.05 -1.69
N ASP A 408 -5.33 13.91 -1.56
CA ASP A 408 -6.18 12.96 -2.29
C ASP A 408 -6.28 13.22 -3.80
N ASN A 409 -5.99 14.44 -4.26
CA ASN A 409 -6.08 14.85 -5.66
C ASN A 409 -4.71 14.85 -6.34
N PHE A 410 -3.65 15.29 -5.66
CA PHE A 410 -2.30 15.42 -6.21
C PHE A 410 -1.37 14.26 -5.84
N GLY A 411 -1.61 13.61 -4.70
CA GLY A 411 -0.78 12.52 -4.19
C GLY A 411 0.70 12.87 -4.13
N SER A 412 1.54 11.93 -4.53
CA SER A 412 3.00 12.04 -4.49
C SER A 412 3.59 13.09 -5.44
N LEU A 413 2.78 13.68 -6.33
CA LEU A 413 3.20 14.80 -7.17
C LEU A 413 3.40 16.09 -6.36
N ILE A 414 2.94 16.16 -5.11
CA ILE A 414 3.22 17.28 -4.21
C ILE A 414 4.74 17.41 -4.04
N GLN A 415 5.25 18.63 -4.25
CA GLN A 415 6.64 19.01 -4.03
C GLN A 415 6.70 19.95 -2.82
N PRO A 416 7.10 19.45 -1.63
CA PRO A 416 7.23 20.26 -0.43
C PRO A 416 8.09 21.51 -0.68
N LYS A 417 7.61 22.69 -0.29
CA LYS A 417 8.44 23.92 -0.35
C LYS A 417 9.54 23.92 0.71
N LEU A 418 9.30 23.24 1.83
CA LEU A 418 10.25 23.09 2.92
C LEU A 418 11.30 22.02 2.59
N ALA A 419 12.53 22.45 2.31
CA ALA A 419 13.63 21.56 1.90
C ALA A 419 14.08 20.58 3.01
N ASN A 420 13.96 20.96 4.28
CA ASN A 420 14.45 20.21 5.45
C ASN A 420 13.31 19.65 6.32
N ALA A 421 12.20 19.23 5.70
CA ALA A 421 10.99 18.77 6.39
C ALA A 421 11.27 17.70 7.46
N GLY A 422 12.17 16.75 7.20
CA GLY A 422 12.55 15.73 8.19
C GLY A 422 13.24 16.29 9.45
N THR A 423 14.07 17.33 9.29
CA THR A 423 14.72 18.01 10.44
C THR A 423 13.70 18.81 11.25
N VAL A 424 12.84 19.57 10.57
CA VAL A 424 11.78 20.34 11.23
C VAL A 424 10.80 19.43 11.96
N LEU A 425 10.44 18.28 11.35
CA LEU A 425 9.63 17.25 12.00
C LEU A 425 10.26 16.77 13.31
N ALA A 426 11.56 16.44 13.30
CA ALA A 426 12.26 15.97 14.49
C ALA A 426 12.30 17.03 15.60
N LEU A 427 12.53 18.30 15.23
CA LEU A 427 12.52 19.43 16.18
C LEU A 427 11.14 19.65 16.80
N LEU A 428 10.08 19.67 16.00
CA LEU A 428 8.72 19.89 16.51
C LEU A 428 8.20 18.70 17.31
N LYS A 429 8.56 17.46 16.96
CA LYS A 429 8.22 16.27 17.76
C LYS A 429 8.75 16.32 19.19
N ALA A 430 9.84 17.06 19.43
CA ALA A 430 10.41 17.22 20.76
C ALA A 430 9.67 18.26 21.63
N GLN A 431 8.71 19.00 21.06
CA GLN A 431 7.91 19.97 21.78
C GLN A 431 6.64 19.33 22.34
N GLU A 432 6.28 19.71 23.57
CA GLU A 432 5.05 19.25 24.21
C GLU A 432 4.11 20.43 24.48
N PHE A 433 2.85 20.30 24.04
CA PHE A 433 1.78 21.26 24.31
C PHE A 433 0.82 20.70 25.36
N SER A 434 1.32 20.47 26.58
CA SER A 434 0.51 19.96 27.68
C SER A 434 -0.40 21.07 28.25
N GLY A 435 -1.72 20.94 28.07
CA GLY A 435 -2.72 21.82 28.70
C GLY A 435 -3.56 22.66 27.73
N GLU A 436 -3.17 22.76 26.45
CA GLU A 436 -3.90 23.50 25.42
C GLU A 436 -4.45 22.55 24.35
N LEU A 437 -5.72 22.13 24.52
CA LEU A 437 -6.32 21.07 23.68
C LEU A 437 -6.31 21.40 22.18
N PHE A 438 -6.70 22.62 21.82
CA PHE A 438 -6.73 23.08 20.43
C PHE A 438 -5.33 23.13 19.83
N LEU A 439 -4.36 23.71 20.55
CA LEU A 439 -2.98 23.79 20.07
C LEU A 439 -2.34 22.41 19.89
N LYS A 440 -2.69 21.45 20.75
CA LYS A 440 -2.26 20.05 20.63
C LYS A 440 -2.84 19.39 19.38
N GLU A 441 -4.11 19.65 19.04
CA GLU A 441 -4.73 19.14 17.81
C GLU A 441 -4.03 19.70 16.56
N THR A 442 -3.82 21.01 16.52
CA THR A 442 -3.06 21.69 15.47
C THR A 442 -1.64 21.14 15.35
N HIS A 443 -0.95 20.97 16.48
CA HIS A 443 0.40 20.41 16.51
C HIS A 443 0.44 19.01 15.89
N ASN A 444 -0.51 18.14 16.24
CA ASN A 444 -0.59 16.80 15.64
C ASN A 444 -0.82 16.85 14.13
N LYS A 445 -1.68 17.77 13.64
CA LYS A 445 -1.87 18.00 12.20
C LYS A 445 -0.58 18.46 11.53
N VAL A 446 0.16 19.38 12.16
CA VAL A 446 1.46 19.87 11.67
C VAL A 446 2.47 18.73 11.60
N LEU A 447 2.57 17.88 12.63
CA LEU A 447 3.46 16.71 12.62
C LEU A 447 3.10 15.71 11.52
N LYS A 448 1.81 15.47 11.27
CA LYS A 448 1.33 14.63 10.16
C LYS A 448 1.74 15.21 8.81
N ALA A 449 1.46 16.50 8.57
CA ALA A 449 1.82 17.18 7.32
C ALA A 449 3.35 17.17 7.08
N LEU A 450 4.14 17.36 8.14
CA LEU A 450 5.60 17.30 8.05
C LEU A 450 6.13 15.89 7.82
N HIS A 451 5.47 14.85 8.33
CA HIS A 451 5.79 13.47 8.00
C HIS A 451 5.55 13.17 6.51
N GLN A 452 4.42 13.61 5.96
CA GLN A 452 4.12 13.51 4.53
C GLN A 452 5.17 14.28 3.70
N ALA A 453 5.54 15.49 4.12
CA ALA A 453 6.57 16.29 3.45
C ALA A 453 7.97 15.66 3.50
N ALA A 454 8.36 15.11 4.66
CA ALA A 454 9.65 14.42 4.82
C ALA A 454 9.73 13.18 3.91
N THR A 455 8.64 12.43 3.76
CA THR A 455 8.58 11.28 2.86
C THR A 455 8.64 11.69 1.39
N LEU A 456 8.12 12.88 1.05
CA LEU A 456 8.19 13.46 -0.29
C LEU A 456 9.49 14.26 -0.56
N SER A 457 10.49 14.17 0.31
CA SER A 457 11.78 14.87 0.15
C SER A 457 12.76 14.05 -0.71
N PRO A 458 13.74 14.71 -1.38
CA PRO A 458 14.71 14.03 -2.25
C PRO A 458 15.79 13.28 -1.45
N ILE A 459 15.45 12.10 -0.93
CA ILE A 459 16.34 11.32 -0.04
C ILE A 459 16.63 9.90 -0.54
N TYR A 460 16.12 9.54 -1.73
CA TYR A 460 16.11 8.16 -2.18
C TYR A 460 17.25 7.83 -3.14
N HIS A 461 17.83 6.65 -2.97
CA HIS A 461 18.86 6.13 -3.87
C HIS A 461 18.23 5.48 -5.11
N VAL A 462 17.06 4.88 -4.89
CA VAL A 462 16.28 4.19 -5.92
C VAL A 462 14.81 4.55 -5.74
N VAL A 463 14.15 4.92 -6.84
CA VAL A 463 12.70 4.98 -6.93
C VAL A 463 12.22 3.95 -7.94
N ILE A 464 11.24 3.15 -7.57
CA ILE A 464 10.59 2.16 -8.45
C ILE A 464 9.09 2.43 -8.46
N ALA A 465 8.45 2.51 -9.63
CA ALA A 465 7.03 2.84 -9.67
C ALA A 465 6.27 2.24 -10.87
N ASN A 466 5.04 1.82 -10.61
CA ASN A 466 3.99 1.78 -11.62
C ASN A 466 3.00 2.93 -11.33
N PRO A 467 3.25 4.15 -11.86
CA PRO A 467 2.44 5.31 -11.53
C PRO A 467 1.01 5.20 -12.08
N PRO A 468 0.08 6.04 -11.59
CA PRO A 468 -1.28 6.11 -12.13
C PRO A 468 -1.30 6.56 -13.60
N TYR A 469 -2.12 5.90 -14.44
CA TYR A 469 -2.31 6.27 -15.85
C TYR A 469 -3.61 7.05 -16.02
N MET A 470 -3.52 8.34 -16.31
CA MET A 470 -4.71 9.18 -16.50
C MET A 470 -4.35 10.40 -17.37
N GLY A 471 -4.74 10.33 -18.64
CA GLY A 471 -4.58 11.45 -19.57
C GLY A 471 -5.43 12.65 -19.17
N GLY A 472 -5.08 13.84 -19.68
CA GLY A 472 -5.75 15.10 -19.32
C GLY A 472 -7.27 15.14 -19.51
N LYS A 473 -7.86 14.24 -20.31
CA LYS A 473 -9.33 14.09 -20.42
C LYS A 473 -9.97 13.45 -19.18
N GLY A 474 -9.24 12.63 -18.41
CA GLY A 474 -9.73 12.03 -17.17
C GLY A 474 -9.59 12.95 -15.96
N MET A 475 -8.62 13.88 -15.98
CA MET A 475 -8.34 14.81 -14.89
C MET A 475 -9.53 15.75 -14.63
N ASN A 476 -9.86 15.94 -13.35
CA ASN A 476 -10.79 16.99 -12.92
C ASN A 476 -10.19 18.40 -13.16
N ALA A 477 -11.04 19.43 -13.09
CA ALA A 477 -10.65 20.79 -13.42
C ALA A 477 -9.50 21.31 -12.53
N ARG A 478 -9.50 20.94 -11.25
CA ARG A 478 -8.50 21.37 -10.28
C ARG A 478 -7.14 20.73 -10.53
N LEU A 479 -7.10 19.40 -10.68
CA LEU A 479 -5.90 18.65 -11.06
C LEU A 479 -5.35 19.11 -12.40
N GLY A 480 -6.20 19.33 -13.40
CA GLY A 480 -5.78 19.80 -14.72
C GLY A 480 -5.20 21.22 -14.71
N ALA A 481 -5.69 22.12 -13.86
CA ALA A 481 -5.11 23.45 -13.68
C ALA A 481 -3.76 23.37 -12.98
N TRP A 482 -3.68 22.61 -11.89
CA TRP A 482 -2.47 22.42 -11.12
C TRP A 482 -1.35 21.75 -11.95
N ALA A 483 -1.68 20.74 -12.75
CA ALA A 483 -0.76 20.07 -13.67
C ALA A 483 -0.14 21.04 -14.69
N LYS A 484 -0.94 21.99 -15.23
CA LYS A 484 -0.44 23.00 -16.17
C LYS A 484 0.57 23.95 -15.55
N GLU A 485 0.36 24.29 -14.28
CA GLU A 485 1.21 25.20 -13.52
C GLU A 485 2.50 24.53 -13.05
N ASN A 486 2.41 23.31 -12.53
CA ASN A 486 3.52 22.65 -11.83
C ASN A 486 4.30 21.64 -12.70
N TYR A 487 3.68 21.11 -13.76
CA TYR A 487 4.27 20.10 -14.64
C TYR A 487 4.08 20.45 -16.13
N PRO A 488 4.51 21.64 -16.60
CA PRO A 488 4.19 22.10 -17.95
C PRO A 488 4.68 21.18 -19.08
N ASN A 489 5.74 20.40 -18.83
CA ASN A 489 6.38 19.49 -19.80
C ASN A 489 5.68 18.12 -19.90
N SER A 490 4.91 17.72 -18.89
CA SER A 490 4.34 16.37 -18.77
C SER A 490 2.86 16.32 -18.39
N LYS A 491 2.21 17.49 -18.19
CA LYS A 491 0.79 17.70 -17.86
C LYS A 491 -0.24 16.91 -18.67
N SER A 492 0.16 16.31 -19.78
CA SER A 492 -0.71 15.52 -20.65
C SER A 492 -1.17 14.21 -20.02
N ASP A 493 -0.42 13.65 -19.05
CA ASP A 493 -0.79 12.44 -18.32
C ASP A 493 -0.17 12.37 -16.91
N LEU A 494 -0.85 11.74 -15.95
CA LEU A 494 -0.31 11.50 -14.61
C LEU A 494 0.99 10.72 -14.64
N PHE A 495 1.11 9.64 -15.45
CA PHE A 495 2.33 8.82 -15.45
C PHE A 495 3.55 9.65 -15.86
N ALA A 496 3.35 10.63 -16.76
CA ALA A 496 4.40 11.48 -17.28
C ALA A 496 4.83 12.51 -16.23
N MET A 497 3.90 13.05 -15.44
CA MET A 497 4.22 13.88 -14.28
C MET A 497 5.00 13.10 -13.23
N PHE A 498 4.65 11.83 -13.01
CA PHE A 498 5.42 10.94 -12.14
C PHE A 498 6.83 10.67 -12.65
N MET A 499 7.08 10.68 -13.97
CA MET A 499 8.45 10.55 -14.50
C MET A 499 9.33 11.74 -14.05
N GLU A 500 8.83 12.97 -14.17
CA GLU A 500 9.54 14.15 -13.65
C GLU A 500 9.67 14.07 -12.11
N ARG A 501 8.56 13.77 -11.43
CA ARG A 501 8.55 13.73 -9.96
C ARG A 501 9.50 12.71 -9.37
N ASN A 502 9.58 11.52 -9.95
CA ASN A 502 10.44 10.45 -9.45
C ASN A 502 11.93 10.78 -9.61
N LEU A 503 12.31 11.50 -10.66
CA LEU A 503 13.66 12.05 -10.81
C LEU A 503 13.95 13.14 -9.77
N ASP A 504 12.95 13.94 -9.39
CA ASP A 504 13.07 14.93 -8.32
C ASP A 504 13.06 14.31 -6.90
N LEU A 505 12.70 13.04 -6.74
CA LEU A 505 12.75 12.29 -5.46
C LEU A 505 14.08 11.57 -5.25
N VAL A 506 14.78 11.24 -6.33
CA VAL A 506 16.01 10.46 -6.32
C VAL A 506 17.22 11.37 -6.22
N LEU A 507 18.21 10.95 -5.43
CA LEU A 507 19.51 11.62 -5.32
C LEU A 507 20.21 11.70 -6.69
N SER A 508 21.13 12.65 -6.84
CA SER A 508 21.96 12.70 -8.05
C SER A 508 22.71 11.36 -8.23
N ALA A 509 22.78 10.87 -9.47
CA ALA A 509 23.29 9.53 -9.83
C ALA A 509 22.52 8.34 -9.21
N GLY A 510 21.34 8.56 -8.62
CA GLY A 510 20.43 7.49 -8.23
C GLY A 510 19.56 7.00 -9.41
N ALA A 511 18.81 5.92 -9.21
CA ALA A 511 18.05 5.26 -10.27
C ALA A 511 16.52 5.41 -10.12
N VAL A 512 15.82 5.55 -11.24
CA VAL A 512 14.35 5.55 -11.33
C VAL A 512 13.91 4.42 -12.28
N GLY A 513 13.33 3.35 -11.74
CA GLY A 513 12.73 2.26 -12.51
C GLY A 513 11.22 2.45 -12.65
N MET A 514 10.68 2.52 -13.86
CA MET A 514 9.24 2.71 -14.06
C MET A 514 8.66 1.86 -15.18
N ILE A 515 7.38 1.49 -15.04
CA ILE A 515 6.53 1.05 -16.15
C ILE A 515 5.45 2.09 -16.42
N THR A 516 5.37 2.57 -17.65
CA THR A 516 4.40 3.60 -18.05
C THR A 516 3.76 3.30 -19.42
N MET A 517 2.77 4.10 -19.82
CA MET A 517 2.25 4.02 -21.19
C MET A 517 3.32 4.44 -22.21
N GLN A 518 3.47 3.68 -23.29
CA GLN A 518 4.51 3.90 -24.31
C GLN A 518 4.35 5.22 -25.10
N SER A 519 3.20 5.90 -24.96
CA SER A 519 2.83 7.08 -25.74
C SER A 519 3.81 8.24 -25.58
N TRP A 520 4.51 8.35 -24.45
CA TRP A 520 5.52 9.39 -24.22
C TRP A 520 6.72 9.29 -25.15
N MET A 521 6.98 8.12 -25.73
CA MET A 521 8.06 7.94 -26.70
C MET A 521 7.73 8.56 -28.07
N PHE A 522 6.45 8.75 -28.39
CA PHE A 522 6.01 9.04 -29.77
C PHE A 522 5.21 10.33 -29.93
N LEU A 523 4.32 10.67 -28.98
CA LEU A 523 3.40 11.79 -29.17
C LEU A 523 4.12 13.14 -29.00
N SER A 524 3.70 14.13 -29.80
CA SER A 524 4.25 15.50 -29.76
C SER A 524 4.00 16.20 -28.42
N SER A 525 2.92 15.85 -27.73
CA SER A 525 2.60 16.36 -26.39
C SER A 525 3.66 16.06 -25.33
N PHE A 526 4.58 15.12 -25.59
CA PHE A 526 5.67 14.74 -24.70
C PHE A 526 7.06 15.12 -25.23
N GLU A 527 7.16 15.97 -26.27
CA GLU A 527 8.46 16.42 -26.81
C GLU A 527 9.31 17.13 -25.76
N SER A 528 8.73 18.08 -25.01
CA SER A 528 9.44 18.79 -23.95
C SER A 528 9.92 17.85 -22.83
N LEU A 529 9.11 16.84 -22.48
CA LEU A 529 9.52 15.81 -21.54
C LEU A 529 10.71 15.00 -22.05
N ARG A 530 10.67 14.55 -23.32
CA ARG A 530 11.81 13.83 -23.93
C ARG A 530 13.07 14.68 -23.98
N ALA A 531 12.95 15.96 -24.34
CA ALA A 531 14.07 16.89 -24.34
C ALA A 531 14.69 17.06 -22.94
N ARG A 532 13.86 17.19 -21.89
CA ARG A 532 14.31 17.23 -20.49
C ARG A 532 15.06 15.96 -20.11
N ILE A 533 14.48 14.79 -20.40
CA ILE A 533 15.09 13.49 -20.06
C ILE A 533 16.45 13.34 -20.74
N LEU A 534 16.52 13.57 -22.05
CA LEU A 534 17.76 13.40 -22.82
C LEU A 534 18.83 14.46 -22.51
N GLY A 535 18.43 15.66 -22.04
CA GLY A 535 19.35 16.75 -21.71
C GLY A 535 19.91 16.72 -20.28
N HIS A 536 19.23 16.05 -19.35
CA HIS A 536 19.58 16.09 -17.91
C HIS A 536 19.73 14.72 -17.24
N HIS A 537 19.28 13.65 -17.89
CA HIS A 537 19.24 12.31 -17.33
C HIS A 537 19.79 11.30 -18.35
N THR A 538 19.87 10.03 -17.96
CA THR A 538 20.37 8.95 -18.80
C THR A 538 19.38 7.79 -18.80
N ILE A 539 19.01 7.29 -19.97
CA ILE A 539 18.21 6.05 -20.08
C ILE A 539 19.19 4.87 -19.98
N VAL A 540 19.17 4.16 -18.85
CA VAL A 540 20.06 3.03 -18.58
C VAL A 540 19.61 1.80 -19.36
N SER A 541 18.32 1.50 -19.30
CA SER A 541 17.71 0.42 -20.07
C SER A 541 16.23 0.69 -20.34
N MET A 542 15.69 0.04 -21.37
CA MET A 542 14.27 0.13 -21.72
C MET A 542 13.80 -1.16 -22.41
N ALA A 543 12.75 -1.75 -21.86
CA ALA A 543 11.97 -2.82 -22.48
C ALA A 543 10.68 -2.25 -23.08
N HIS A 544 10.63 -2.15 -24.41
CA HIS A 544 9.45 -1.73 -25.15
C HIS A 544 8.45 -2.88 -25.27
N LEU A 545 7.44 -2.87 -24.41
CA LEU A 545 6.48 -3.98 -24.26
C LEU A 545 5.36 -3.92 -25.29
N GLY A 546 4.85 -2.75 -25.62
CA GLY A 546 3.67 -2.62 -26.49
C GLY A 546 2.40 -3.11 -25.80
N ALA A 547 1.42 -3.56 -26.59
CA ALA A 547 0.18 -4.12 -26.07
C ALA A 547 0.39 -5.46 -25.35
N ARG A 548 -0.61 -5.89 -24.58
CA ARG A 548 -0.63 -7.21 -23.91
C ARG A 548 0.58 -7.43 -22.99
N ALA A 549 1.03 -6.37 -22.34
CA ALA A 549 2.00 -6.45 -21.26
C ALA A 549 1.39 -6.94 -19.94
N PHE A 550 0.05 -6.91 -19.82
CA PHE A 550 -0.72 -7.33 -18.67
C PHE A 550 -1.81 -8.29 -19.15
N ASP A 551 -1.72 -9.58 -18.84
CA ASP A 551 -2.71 -10.59 -19.22
C ASP A 551 -4.06 -10.34 -18.54
N SER A 552 -4.03 -9.64 -17.39
CA SER A 552 -5.23 -9.24 -16.64
C SER A 552 -6.03 -8.11 -17.31
N ILE A 553 -5.45 -7.39 -18.27
CA ILE A 553 -6.14 -6.37 -19.06
C ILE A 553 -6.46 -6.96 -20.45
N GLY A 554 -7.74 -7.09 -20.77
CA GLY A 554 -8.16 -7.57 -22.08
C GLY A 554 -7.83 -6.58 -23.21
N GLY A 555 -7.33 -7.12 -24.33
CA GLY A 555 -7.12 -6.38 -25.59
C GLY A 555 -5.86 -5.51 -25.63
N GLU A 556 -5.81 -4.60 -26.61
CA GLU A 556 -4.69 -3.66 -26.83
C GLU A 556 -4.91 -2.29 -26.16
N VAL A 557 -5.75 -2.26 -25.12
CA VAL A 557 -6.20 -1.02 -24.46
C VAL A 557 -5.04 -0.27 -23.79
N VAL A 558 -4.05 -1.01 -23.29
CA VAL A 558 -2.86 -0.45 -22.65
C VAL A 558 -1.63 -0.96 -23.39
N SER A 559 -0.82 -0.02 -23.89
CA SER A 559 0.48 -0.30 -24.47
C SER A 559 1.57 0.36 -23.64
N THR A 560 2.54 -0.43 -23.18
CA THR A 560 3.50 0.04 -22.16
C THR A 560 4.95 -0.09 -22.58
N THR A 561 5.79 0.58 -21.81
CA THR A 561 7.24 0.45 -21.82
C THR A 561 7.72 0.45 -20.37
N ALA A 562 8.70 -0.39 -20.06
CA ALA A 562 9.37 -0.39 -18.77
C ALA A 562 10.81 0.07 -18.96
N PHE A 563 11.34 0.89 -18.07
CA PHE A 563 12.66 1.48 -18.25
C PHE A 563 13.31 1.84 -16.91
N VAL A 564 14.64 1.99 -16.94
CA VAL A 564 15.42 2.56 -15.84
C VAL A 564 16.11 3.83 -16.33
N LEU A 565 15.90 4.92 -15.59
CA LEU A 565 16.62 6.18 -15.75
C LEU A 565 17.65 6.32 -14.63
N GLU A 566 18.75 7.00 -14.93
CA GLU A 566 19.68 7.50 -13.93
C GLU A 566 19.54 9.03 -13.82
N ASN A 567 19.53 9.54 -12.59
CA ASN A 567 19.44 10.98 -12.30
C ASN A 567 20.78 11.70 -12.50
N GLN A 568 21.35 11.53 -13.70
CA GLN A 568 22.59 12.13 -14.14
C GLN A 568 22.65 12.10 -15.66
N HIS A 569 23.16 13.15 -16.29
CA HIS A 569 23.35 13.19 -17.74
C HIS A 569 24.71 12.59 -18.13
N LYS A 570 24.70 11.51 -18.92
CA LYS A 570 25.89 10.83 -19.44
C LYS A 570 25.77 10.69 -20.97
N PRO A 571 26.21 11.68 -21.76
CA PRO A 571 25.97 11.73 -23.20
C PRO A 571 26.59 10.57 -23.98
N GLU A 572 27.69 10.01 -23.48
CA GLU A 572 28.40 8.87 -24.10
C GLU A 572 27.87 7.50 -23.65
N TYR A 573 26.92 7.47 -22.71
CA TYR A 573 26.38 6.21 -22.20
C TYR A 573 25.44 5.57 -23.24
N LYS A 574 25.63 4.27 -23.49
CA LYS A 574 24.78 3.48 -24.38
C LYS A 574 23.81 2.64 -23.57
N GLY A 575 22.54 3.01 -23.58
CA GLY A 575 21.48 2.25 -22.93
C GLY A 575 21.17 0.93 -23.62
N ALA A 576 20.64 -0.03 -22.86
CA ALA A 576 20.14 -1.28 -23.40
C ALA A 576 18.66 -1.14 -23.80
N TYR A 577 18.33 -1.40 -25.08
CA TYR A 577 16.97 -1.25 -25.60
C TYR A 577 16.46 -2.59 -26.14
N LEU A 578 15.39 -3.11 -25.53
CA LEU A 578 14.80 -4.40 -25.85
C LEU A 578 13.41 -4.19 -26.47
N ARG A 579 13.21 -4.63 -27.71
CA ARG A 579 11.91 -4.57 -28.40
C ARG A 579 11.15 -5.88 -28.18
N LEU A 580 10.13 -5.87 -27.32
CA LEU A 580 9.36 -7.04 -26.89
C LEU A 580 7.89 -7.03 -27.40
N VAL A 581 7.60 -6.18 -28.37
CA VAL A 581 6.23 -5.94 -28.85
C VAL A 581 5.60 -7.14 -29.58
N ASP A 582 6.42 -8.07 -30.07
CA ASP A 582 5.95 -9.24 -30.83
C ASP A 582 5.39 -10.35 -29.91
N GLY A 583 5.67 -10.30 -28.60
CA GLY A 583 5.11 -11.24 -27.63
C GLY A 583 3.61 -10.98 -27.35
N ASN A 584 2.83 -12.04 -27.24
CA ASN A 584 1.36 -12.00 -27.13
C ASN A 584 0.83 -12.21 -25.71
N SER A 585 1.72 -12.48 -24.74
CA SER A 585 1.40 -12.68 -23.33
C SER A 585 2.53 -12.21 -22.41
N GLU A 586 2.25 -12.06 -21.12
CA GLU A 586 3.25 -11.82 -20.08
C GLU A 586 4.40 -12.84 -20.15
N ALA A 587 4.08 -14.13 -20.31
CA ALA A 587 5.05 -15.22 -20.35
C ALA A 587 5.94 -15.16 -21.61
N GLU A 588 5.36 -14.87 -22.78
CA GLU A 588 6.12 -14.71 -24.02
C GLU A 588 7.08 -13.53 -23.93
N LYS A 589 6.63 -12.37 -23.42
CA LYS A 589 7.47 -11.18 -23.26
C LYS A 589 8.60 -11.40 -22.25
N ALA A 590 8.30 -12.09 -21.14
CA ALA A 590 9.31 -12.47 -20.16
C ALA A 590 10.37 -13.41 -20.75
N LYS A 591 9.96 -14.35 -21.60
CA LYS A 591 10.90 -15.22 -22.33
C LYS A 591 11.75 -14.42 -23.32
N MET A 592 11.13 -13.59 -24.16
CA MET A 592 11.84 -12.75 -25.12
C MET A 592 12.86 -11.82 -24.43
N PHE A 593 12.52 -11.26 -23.26
CA PHE A 593 13.46 -10.47 -22.47
C PHE A 593 14.70 -11.30 -22.11
N LYS A 594 14.50 -12.50 -21.56
CA LYS A 594 15.60 -13.38 -21.14
C LYS A 594 16.47 -13.82 -22.31
N ASP A 595 15.85 -14.17 -23.43
CA ASP A 595 16.56 -14.56 -24.66
C ASP A 595 17.42 -13.40 -25.22
N ALA A 596 17.06 -12.15 -24.93
CA ALA A 596 17.78 -10.97 -25.42
C ALA A 596 18.93 -10.48 -24.53
N ILE A 597 19.02 -10.96 -23.28
CA ILE A 597 20.10 -10.58 -22.33
C ILE A 597 21.13 -11.69 -22.12
N GLN A 598 20.91 -12.86 -22.72
CA GLN A 598 21.89 -13.95 -22.84
C GLN A 598 22.82 -13.68 -24.01
#